data_AF-A0A370FIT0-F1
#
_entry.id   AF-A0A370FIT0-F1
#
_cell.length_a   1.000
_cell.length_b   1.000
_cell.length_c   1.000
_cell.angle_alpha   90.00
_cell.angle_beta   90.00
_cell.angle_gamma   90.00
#
_symmetry.space_group_name_H-M   'P 1'
#
loop_
_entity.id
_entity.type
_entity.pdbx_description
1 polymer ?
#
loop_
_entity_poly.entity_id
_entity_poly.type
_entity_poly.pdbx_seq_one_letter_code
_entity_poly.pdbx_strand_id
1 'polypeptide(L)'
;MTGTPLFLPAGTEFTPEDLVFYADPGNRTLDQALAEADLLVSCPHSGYAIPEELAPFLAPEFTRRLQFDFTDMSTGPIVRRWAEIDPRIVYVENPHPRMIRDPNRARPTDLEATLREAFARVRQAGPGNRADLGGVDAVRPVTFSFYPLLLEPTDDAGWKHLADTFTEVADRGLGVYERTRDELVDRMAELALRRGTDFTTLSFHDTMNHTTRRDGAVNVLRAEPDLLPDVVALSNRGDHEGHPRGDNPVTMDPARVRALAQAHRKGFVDFTAEAEAVQLNQPYLGSQEIITAGARFAALRHRTEAAGVVLGAVQAEFRREFLLGERATAELMEPGVDWPTADQDRIDHLARACKASWDEYRSRFPLRPSR
;
A
#
# COMPACT_ATOMS: atom_id res chain seq x y z
N MET A 1 -3.16 30.71 -1.35
CA MET A 1 -3.76 29.71 -0.44
C MET A 1 -2.61 28.95 0.20
N THR A 2 -2.62 28.76 1.52
CA THR A 2 -1.53 28.07 2.21
C THR A 2 -1.67 26.57 1.95
N GLY A 3 -0.76 26.00 1.15
CA GLY A 3 -0.65 24.55 0.96
C GLY A 3 -0.04 23.85 2.17
N THR A 4 -0.43 24.24 3.37
CA THR A 4 0.10 23.71 4.62
C THR A 4 -0.22 22.22 4.70
N PRO A 5 0.75 21.37 5.09
CA PRO A 5 0.51 19.97 5.34
C PRO A 5 -0.66 19.75 6.31
N LEU A 6 -1.32 18.61 6.14
CA LEU A 6 -2.36 18.16 7.05
C LEU A 6 -1.72 17.40 8.21
N PHE A 7 -2.09 17.77 9.44
CA PHE A 7 -1.58 17.14 10.66
C PHE A 7 -2.65 16.34 11.41
N LEU A 8 -2.23 15.24 12.04
CA LEU A 8 -2.95 14.59 13.13
C LEU A 8 -2.65 15.34 14.43
N PRO A 9 -3.65 15.57 15.31
CA PRO A 9 -3.40 16.20 16.59
C PRO A 9 -2.29 15.49 17.38
N ALA A 10 -1.43 16.25 18.05
CA ALA A 10 -0.41 15.68 18.92
C ALA A 10 -1.01 14.72 19.95
N GLY A 11 -0.34 13.59 20.18
CA GLY A 11 -0.78 12.56 21.12
C GLY A 11 -1.85 11.60 20.56
N THR A 12 -2.20 11.67 19.27
CA THR A 12 -3.14 10.72 18.67
C THR A 12 -2.61 9.29 18.80
N GLU A 13 -3.43 8.40 19.36
CA GLU A 13 -3.21 6.95 19.45
C GLU A 13 -4.30 6.24 18.66
N PHE A 14 -3.92 5.17 17.96
CA PHE A 14 -4.86 4.33 17.20
C PHE A 14 -5.04 2.98 17.90
N THR A 15 -6.23 2.40 17.80
CA THR A 15 -6.52 1.03 18.21
C THR A 15 -6.75 0.15 16.98
N PRO A 16 -6.72 -1.20 17.11
CA PRO A 16 -7.08 -2.08 16.00
C PRO A 16 -8.47 -1.77 15.41
N GLU A 17 -9.44 -1.36 16.24
CA GLU A 17 -10.79 -1.00 15.80
C GLU A 17 -10.82 0.24 14.90
N ASP A 18 -9.89 1.18 15.08
CA ASP A 18 -9.76 2.36 14.21
C ASP A 18 -9.25 2.00 12.81
N LEU A 19 -8.58 0.86 12.69
CA LEU A 19 -7.82 0.47 11.50
C LEU A 19 -8.49 -0.65 10.69
N VAL A 20 -9.47 -1.34 11.25
CA VAL A 20 -10.08 -2.53 10.63
C VAL A 20 -11.51 -2.23 10.17
N PHE A 21 -11.74 -2.45 8.88
CA PHE A 21 -13.00 -2.17 8.22
C PHE A 21 -13.57 -3.46 7.60
N TYR A 22 -14.86 -3.65 7.75
CA TYR A 22 -15.59 -4.80 7.20
C TYR A 22 -17.08 -4.44 7.08
N ALA A 23 -17.83 -5.24 6.31
CA ALA A 23 -19.24 -4.96 6.06
C ALA A 23 -20.10 -5.12 7.32
N ASP A 24 -21.01 -4.16 7.51
CA ASP A 24 -22.06 -4.16 8.55
C ASP A 24 -21.55 -4.26 10.01
N PRO A 25 -20.61 -3.39 10.44
CA PRO A 25 -20.03 -3.45 11.79
C PRO A 25 -21.05 -3.14 12.91
N GLY A 26 -22.21 -2.59 12.57
CA GLY A 26 -23.32 -2.38 13.51
C GLY A 26 -24.04 -3.67 13.92
N ASN A 27 -24.00 -4.71 13.08
CA ASN A 27 -24.65 -5.99 13.34
C ASN A 27 -23.69 -7.19 13.31
N ARG A 28 -22.45 -7.02 12.84
CA ARG A 28 -21.42 -8.05 12.77
C ARG A 28 -20.22 -7.71 13.63
N THR A 29 -19.71 -8.68 14.38
CA THR A 29 -18.43 -8.58 15.07
C THR A 29 -17.28 -8.84 14.10
N LEU A 30 -16.07 -8.41 14.47
CA LEU A 30 -14.86 -8.74 13.71
C LEU A 30 -14.69 -10.26 13.56
N ASP A 31 -14.94 -11.04 14.61
CA ASP A 31 -14.86 -12.50 14.55
C ASP A 31 -15.80 -13.12 13.52
N GLN A 32 -17.03 -12.59 13.41
CA GLN A 32 -17.99 -13.01 12.39
C GLN A 32 -17.51 -12.62 10.99
N ALA A 33 -16.97 -11.40 10.81
CA ALA A 33 -16.42 -10.97 9.53
C ALA A 33 -15.25 -11.86 9.08
N LEU A 34 -14.32 -12.17 9.98
CA LEU A 34 -13.18 -13.04 9.69
C LEU A 34 -13.63 -14.48 9.37
N ALA A 35 -14.68 -14.97 10.01
CA ALA A 35 -15.24 -16.30 9.78
C ALA A 35 -15.86 -16.48 8.39
N GLU A 36 -16.19 -15.40 7.68
CA GLU A 36 -16.79 -15.41 6.35
C GLU A 36 -15.83 -14.94 5.25
N ALA A 37 -14.84 -14.12 5.60
CA ALA A 37 -13.90 -13.58 4.64
C ALA A 37 -12.89 -14.60 4.11
N ASP A 38 -12.55 -14.45 2.83
CA ASP A 38 -11.50 -15.17 2.10
C ASP A 38 -10.35 -14.26 1.63
N LEU A 39 -10.50 -12.95 1.85
CA LEU A 39 -9.55 -11.93 1.45
C LEU A 39 -9.29 -10.94 2.59
N LEU A 40 -8.02 -10.76 2.93
CA LEU A 40 -7.55 -9.62 3.70
C LEU A 40 -6.94 -8.61 2.74
N VAL A 41 -7.38 -7.35 2.80
CA VAL A 41 -6.79 -6.26 2.02
C VAL A 41 -6.03 -5.34 2.98
N SER A 42 -4.81 -4.97 2.64
CA SER A 42 -4.03 -3.96 3.35
C SER A 42 -3.75 -2.76 2.46
N CYS A 43 -3.87 -1.54 3.01
CA CYS A 43 -3.39 -0.31 2.37
C CYS A 43 -2.26 0.28 3.23
N PRO A 44 -1.02 -0.20 3.06
CA PRO A 44 0.11 0.23 3.88
C PRO A 44 0.48 1.71 3.70
N HIS A 45 0.04 2.34 2.61
CA HIS A 45 0.46 3.69 2.25
C HIS A 45 -0.70 4.68 2.10
N SER A 46 -1.92 4.32 2.47
CA SER A 46 -3.10 5.20 2.32
C SER A 46 -3.16 6.33 3.35
N GLY A 47 -2.64 6.13 4.57
CA GLY A 47 -2.56 7.18 5.57
C GLY A 47 -1.75 8.36 5.05
N TYR A 48 -2.21 9.59 5.31
CA TYR A 48 -1.57 10.80 4.78
C TYR A 48 -1.32 11.87 5.84
N ALA A 49 -2.13 11.96 6.88
CA ALA A 49 -1.99 13.01 7.89
C ALA A 49 -0.74 12.79 8.76
N ILE A 50 0.06 13.84 8.95
CA ILE A 50 1.35 13.79 9.64
C ILE A 50 1.12 14.01 11.14
N PRO A 51 1.65 13.18 12.06
CA PRO A 51 1.66 13.51 13.49
C PRO A 51 2.26 14.89 13.75
N GLU A 52 1.52 15.76 14.45
CA GLU A 52 1.90 17.15 14.72
C GLU A 52 3.28 17.28 15.39
N GLU A 53 3.71 16.27 16.15
CA GLU A 53 5.04 16.19 16.77
C GLU A 53 6.19 16.26 15.75
N LEU A 54 5.93 15.90 14.49
CA LEU A 54 6.93 15.98 13.42
C LEU A 54 6.98 17.34 12.73
N ALA A 55 6.01 18.23 12.98
CA ALA A 55 5.96 19.54 12.34
C ALA A 55 7.26 20.35 12.45
N PRO A 56 7.98 20.38 13.59
CA PRO A 56 9.25 21.11 13.71
C PRO A 56 10.38 20.58 12.82
N PHE A 57 10.29 19.34 12.34
CA PHE A 57 11.30 18.72 11.50
C PHE A 57 11.00 18.84 10.01
N LEU A 58 9.80 19.29 9.62
CA LEU A 58 9.43 19.37 8.22
C LEU A 58 10.12 20.55 7.53
N ALA A 59 10.56 20.31 6.29
CA ALA A 59 11.05 21.37 5.43
C ALA A 59 9.92 22.40 5.16
N PRO A 60 10.16 23.72 5.28
CA PRO A 60 9.13 24.75 5.10
C PRO A 60 8.44 24.73 3.72
N GLU A 61 9.13 24.25 2.70
CA GLU A 61 8.61 24.07 1.35
C GLU A 61 7.74 22.82 1.16
N PHE A 62 7.64 21.96 2.17
CA PHE A 62 6.84 20.74 2.09
C PHE A 62 5.35 21.08 2.15
N THR A 63 4.68 20.98 1.00
CA THR A 63 3.27 21.33 0.86
C THR A 63 2.36 20.11 1.01
N ARG A 64 1.05 20.35 1.17
CA ARG A 64 0.04 19.30 1.15
C ARG A 64 0.05 18.50 -0.16
N ARG A 65 0.31 19.14 -1.30
CA ARG A 65 0.50 18.45 -2.58
C ARG A 65 1.63 17.41 -2.48
N LEU A 66 2.78 17.80 -1.96
CA LEU A 66 3.94 16.91 -1.81
C LEU A 66 3.69 15.81 -0.77
N GLN A 67 3.00 16.14 0.32
CA GLN A 67 2.55 15.18 1.33
C GLN A 67 1.70 14.08 0.68
N PHE A 68 0.70 14.46 -0.11
CA PHE A 68 -0.25 13.51 -0.70
C PHE A 68 0.34 12.74 -1.88
N ASP A 69 1.24 13.36 -2.67
CA ASP A 69 2.00 12.65 -3.71
C ASP A 69 2.87 11.53 -3.11
N PHE A 70 3.37 11.72 -1.88
CA PHE A 70 4.21 10.78 -1.16
C PHE A 70 3.43 9.62 -0.50
N THR A 71 2.11 9.56 -0.67
CA THR A 71 1.24 8.50 -0.15
C THR A 71 0.43 7.84 -1.27
N ASP A 72 -0.28 6.76 -0.94
CA ASP A 72 -1.25 6.08 -1.82
C ASP A 72 -2.68 6.45 -1.40
N MET A 73 -2.91 7.73 -1.11
CA MET A 73 -4.14 8.18 -0.44
C MET A 73 -5.43 7.83 -1.19
N SER A 74 -5.38 7.54 -2.49
CA SER A 74 -6.56 7.18 -3.28
C SER A 74 -7.05 5.76 -2.95
N THR A 75 -6.17 4.90 -2.42
CA THR A 75 -6.48 3.49 -2.14
C THR A 75 -7.44 3.34 -0.96
N GLY A 76 -7.24 4.11 0.12
CA GLY A 76 -8.03 4.03 1.35
C GLY A 76 -9.55 4.16 1.09
N PRO A 77 -10.04 5.26 0.50
CA PRO A 77 -11.46 5.43 0.21
C PRO A 77 -12.08 4.31 -0.64
N ILE A 78 -11.34 3.82 -1.65
CA ILE A 78 -11.80 2.74 -2.53
C ILE A 78 -11.93 1.43 -1.76
N VAL A 79 -10.93 1.06 -0.98
CA VAL A 79 -10.92 -0.22 -0.26
C VAL A 79 -11.87 -0.19 0.94
N ARG A 80 -12.02 0.94 1.64
CA ARG A 80 -13.10 1.12 2.63
C ARG A 80 -14.46 0.89 2.00
N ARG A 81 -14.73 1.53 0.85
CA ARG A 81 -16.00 1.35 0.15
C ARG A 81 -16.21 -0.09 -0.32
N TRP A 82 -15.15 -0.77 -0.76
CA TRP A 82 -15.21 -2.19 -1.11
C TRP A 82 -15.54 -3.06 0.10
N ALA A 83 -14.91 -2.81 1.26
CA ALA A 83 -15.17 -3.55 2.49
C ALA A 83 -16.60 -3.36 3.01
N GLU A 84 -17.23 -2.22 2.74
CA GLU A 84 -18.65 -1.99 3.05
C GLU A 84 -19.60 -2.84 2.19
N ILE A 85 -19.27 -3.05 0.91
CA ILE A 85 -20.17 -3.71 -0.06
C ILE A 85 -19.87 -5.19 -0.28
N ASP A 86 -18.73 -5.69 0.20
CA ASP A 86 -18.33 -7.09 0.07
C ASP A 86 -18.07 -7.73 1.45
N PRO A 87 -19.01 -8.52 2.00
CA PRO A 87 -18.83 -9.14 3.32
C PRO A 87 -17.75 -10.21 3.37
N ARG A 88 -17.16 -10.59 2.22
CA ARG A 88 -16.11 -11.61 2.10
C ARG A 88 -14.70 -11.03 2.17
N ILE A 89 -14.56 -9.72 2.42
CA ILE A 89 -13.26 -9.08 2.63
C ILE A 89 -13.20 -8.44 4.01
N VAL A 90 -11.99 -8.41 4.57
CA VAL A 90 -11.62 -7.55 5.69
C VAL A 90 -10.51 -6.62 5.22
N TYR A 91 -10.61 -5.34 5.57
CA TYR A 91 -9.64 -4.32 5.20
C TYR A 91 -8.91 -3.79 6.43
N VAL A 92 -7.59 -3.64 6.35
CA VAL A 92 -6.76 -3.00 7.38
C VAL A 92 -5.99 -1.81 6.80
N GLU A 93 -6.13 -0.65 7.43
CA GLU A 93 -5.58 0.62 6.97
C GLU A 93 -4.39 1.08 7.82
N ASN A 94 -3.29 1.51 7.19
CA ASN A 94 -2.25 2.23 7.92
C ASN A 94 -2.71 3.69 8.14
N PRO A 95 -2.80 4.18 9.38
CA PRO A 95 -3.27 5.54 9.64
C PRO A 95 -2.22 6.60 9.31
N HIS A 96 -0.95 6.21 9.22
CA HIS A 96 0.18 7.12 9.05
C HIS A 96 0.71 7.14 7.61
N PRO A 97 1.25 8.28 7.15
CA PRO A 97 2.00 8.33 5.91
C PRO A 97 3.24 7.46 6.00
N ARG A 98 3.63 6.84 4.88
CA ARG A 98 4.88 6.07 4.76
C ARG A 98 6.13 6.88 5.15
N MET A 99 6.00 8.21 5.17
CA MET A 99 6.98 9.15 5.70
C MET A 99 7.42 8.84 7.13
N ILE A 100 6.52 8.36 7.99
CA ILE A 100 6.83 8.03 9.40
C ILE A 100 7.82 6.87 9.46
N ARG A 101 7.47 5.79 8.77
CA ARG A 101 8.34 4.69 8.39
C ARG A 101 7.56 3.89 7.36
N ASP A 102 8.20 3.50 6.27
CA ASP A 102 7.55 2.73 5.23
C ASP A 102 7.34 1.27 5.73
N PRO A 103 6.08 0.82 5.97
CA PRO A 103 5.80 -0.57 6.38
C PRO A 103 6.19 -1.62 5.33
N ASN A 104 6.43 -1.19 4.09
CA ASN A 104 6.91 -2.02 2.99
C ASN A 104 8.44 -2.02 2.87
N ARG A 105 9.14 -1.63 3.94
CA ARG A 105 10.58 -1.79 4.14
C ARG A 105 10.85 -2.56 5.42
N ALA A 106 12.03 -3.16 5.50
CA ALA A 106 12.49 -3.78 6.74
C ALA A 106 12.61 -2.71 7.84
N ARG A 107 12.16 -3.03 9.06
CA ARG A 107 12.33 -2.14 10.21
C ARG A 107 13.82 -1.96 10.50
N PRO A 108 14.34 -0.72 10.57
CA PRO A 108 15.74 -0.49 10.90
C PRO A 108 16.01 -0.89 12.34
N THR A 109 17.17 -1.49 12.60
CA THR A 109 17.63 -1.81 13.96
C THR A 109 18.10 -0.56 14.71
N ASP A 110 18.59 0.44 13.98
CA ASP A 110 19.04 1.73 14.49
C ASP A 110 18.54 2.84 13.54
N LEU A 111 17.44 3.50 13.93
CA LEU A 111 16.83 4.52 13.11
C LEU A 111 17.72 5.76 12.96
N GLU A 112 18.40 6.17 14.04
CA GLU A 112 19.27 7.36 14.02
C GLU A 112 20.42 7.17 13.01
N ALA A 113 21.09 6.02 13.07
CA ALA A 113 22.17 5.71 12.15
C ALA A 113 21.69 5.71 10.68
N THR A 114 20.54 5.09 10.41
CA THR A 114 19.98 5.08 9.04
C THR A 114 19.58 6.46 8.54
N LEU A 115 19.02 7.32 9.40
CA LEU A 115 18.69 8.70 9.05
C LEU A 115 19.95 9.51 8.72
N ARG A 116 20.99 9.43 9.57
CA ARG A 116 22.27 10.11 9.32
C ARG A 116 22.88 9.69 7.99
N GLU A 117 22.85 8.39 7.70
CA GLU A 117 23.33 7.87 6.42
C GLU A 117 22.50 8.37 5.24
N ALA A 118 21.17 8.35 5.33
CA ALA A 118 20.28 8.85 4.29
C ALA A 118 20.55 10.33 3.98
N PHE A 119 20.68 11.19 5.00
CA PHE A 119 21.04 12.60 4.82
C PHE A 119 22.44 12.76 4.21
N ALA A 120 23.43 11.96 4.62
CA ALA A 120 24.77 11.98 4.03
C ALA A 120 24.74 11.66 2.51
N ARG A 121 23.97 10.64 2.10
CA ARG A 121 23.79 10.28 0.70
C ARG A 121 23.08 11.37 -0.11
N VAL A 122 22.04 12.00 0.46
CA VAL A 122 21.34 13.15 -0.18
C VAL A 122 22.29 14.34 -0.34
N ARG A 123 23.06 14.69 0.68
CA ARG A 123 24.05 15.77 0.61
C ARG A 123 25.12 15.49 -0.45
N GLN A 124 25.61 14.24 -0.53
CA GLN A 124 26.59 13.84 -1.54
C GLN A 124 26.04 13.97 -2.97
N ALA A 125 24.77 13.61 -3.19
CA ALA A 125 24.12 13.79 -4.49
C ALA A 125 23.92 15.27 -4.85
N GLY A 126 23.68 16.11 -3.84
CA GLY A 126 23.43 17.54 -3.99
C GLY A 126 21.93 17.86 -4.13
N PRO A 127 21.53 19.14 -3.94
CA PRO A 127 20.12 19.52 -3.87
C PRO A 127 19.32 19.16 -5.13
N GLY A 128 18.21 18.44 -4.95
CA GLY A 128 17.29 18.04 -6.03
C GLY A 128 17.82 16.92 -6.94
N ASN A 129 19.01 16.39 -6.69
CA ASN A 129 19.57 15.29 -7.46
C ASN A 129 19.13 13.94 -6.89
N ARG A 130 19.08 12.93 -7.76
CA ARG A 130 18.79 11.56 -7.38
C ARG A 130 19.87 11.02 -6.44
N ALA A 131 19.46 10.61 -5.25
CA ALA A 131 20.28 9.89 -4.29
C ALA A 131 19.84 8.42 -4.21
N ASP A 132 20.80 7.50 -4.09
CA ASP A 132 20.49 6.09 -3.80
C ASP A 132 20.27 5.90 -2.29
N LEU A 133 19.02 5.66 -1.91
CA LEU A 133 18.63 5.42 -0.53
C LEU A 133 18.41 3.94 -0.22
N GLY A 134 18.80 3.03 -1.12
CA GLY A 134 18.66 1.59 -0.91
C GLY A 134 19.27 1.15 0.42
N GLY A 135 18.45 0.49 1.25
CA GLY A 135 18.84 -0.02 2.57
C GLY A 135 18.71 0.99 3.72
N VAL A 136 18.47 2.27 3.43
CA VAL A 136 18.28 3.34 4.43
C VAL A 136 17.04 4.19 4.14
N ASP A 137 16.11 3.67 3.34
CA ASP A 137 14.89 4.36 2.90
C ASP A 137 13.65 4.02 3.72
N ALA A 138 13.81 3.40 4.89
CA ALA A 138 12.71 3.17 5.83
C ALA A 138 12.08 4.48 6.29
N VAL A 139 12.90 5.52 6.52
CA VAL A 139 12.46 6.92 6.69
C VAL A 139 13.29 7.78 5.73
N ARG A 140 12.63 8.49 4.83
CA ARG A 140 13.30 9.28 3.80
C ARG A 140 13.35 10.77 4.20
N PRO A 141 14.52 11.42 4.13
CA PRO A 141 14.62 12.87 4.37
C PRO A 141 14.15 13.70 3.16
N VAL A 142 13.81 13.05 2.04
CA VAL A 142 13.38 13.66 0.79
C VAL A 142 12.25 12.85 0.14
N THR A 143 11.44 13.51 -0.70
CA THR A 143 10.37 12.85 -1.48
C THR A 143 10.94 11.90 -2.55
N PHE A 144 10.08 11.21 -3.31
CA PHE A 144 10.51 10.40 -4.46
C PHE A 144 11.16 11.22 -5.59
N SER A 145 10.84 12.52 -5.65
CA SER A 145 11.41 13.49 -6.59
C SER A 145 12.58 14.27 -5.97
N PHE A 146 13.11 13.82 -4.85
CA PHE A 146 14.29 14.38 -4.16
C PHE A 146 14.11 15.83 -3.67
N TYR A 147 12.88 16.24 -3.38
CA TYR A 147 12.61 17.50 -2.68
C TYR A 147 12.76 17.32 -1.17
N PRO A 148 13.30 18.32 -0.44
CA PRO A 148 13.42 18.27 1.00
C PRO A 148 12.08 17.96 1.68
N LEU A 149 12.12 16.97 2.56
CA LEU A 149 10.98 16.59 3.40
C LEU A 149 11.33 16.89 4.86
N LEU A 150 12.54 16.53 5.31
CA LEU A 150 13.03 16.77 6.66
C LEU A 150 14.17 17.79 6.69
N LEU A 151 14.22 18.57 7.76
CA LEU A 151 15.35 19.41 8.13
C LEU A 151 16.46 18.54 8.73
N GLU A 152 17.69 18.76 8.29
CA GLU A 152 18.86 18.06 8.85
C GLU A 152 19.21 18.62 10.23
N PRO A 153 19.29 17.79 11.28
CA PRO A 153 19.76 18.23 12.59
C PRO A 153 21.21 18.72 12.56
N THR A 154 21.53 19.71 13.40
CA THR A 154 22.86 20.35 13.42
C THR A 154 23.79 19.82 14.51
N ASP A 155 23.25 19.03 15.45
CA ASP A 155 23.98 18.44 16.56
C ASP A 155 23.41 17.05 16.93
N ASP A 156 24.14 16.32 17.78
CA ASP A 156 23.76 14.96 18.18
C ASP A 156 22.46 14.90 19.00
N ALA A 157 22.15 15.96 19.76
CA ALA A 157 20.91 16.04 20.50
C ALA A 157 19.70 16.14 19.54
N GLY A 158 19.82 16.91 18.47
CA GLY A 158 18.80 17.03 17.43
C GLY A 158 18.61 15.72 16.65
N TRP A 159 19.68 15.00 16.34
CA TRP A 159 19.59 13.67 15.70
C TRP A 159 18.83 12.67 16.57
N LYS A 160 19.20 12.60 17.85
CA LYS A 160 18.51 11.75 18.81
C LYS A 160 17.04 12.14 18.94
N HIS A 161 16.75 13.43 19.08
CA HIS A 161 15.38 13.92 19.20
C HIS A 161 14.52 13.55 17.98
N LEU A 162 15.05 13.74 16.77
CA LEU A 162 14.39 13.36 15.52
C LEU A 162 14.06 11.85 15.52
N ALA A 163 15.06 11.00 15.77
CA ALA A 163 14.88 9.55 15.75
C ALA A 163 13.92 9.05 16.84
N ASP A 164 14.01 9.60 18.05
CA ASP A 164 13.11 9.29 19.16
C ASP A 164 11.67 9.67 18.82
N THR A 165 11.43 10.88 18.28
CA THR A 165 10.08 11.32 17.89
C THR A 165 9.49 10.45 16.80
N PHE A 166 10.25 10.13 15.75
CA PHE A 166 9.79 9.21 14.70
C PHE A 166 9.44 7.82 15.26
N THR A 167 10.26 7.30 16.17
CA THR A 167 10.02 6.00 16.81
C THR A 167 8.74 6.03 17.64
N GLU A 168 8.57 7.06 18.47
CA GLU A 168 7.41 7.22 19.34
C GLU A 168 6.11 7.34 18.55
N VAL A 169 6.05 8.22 17.54
CA VAL A 169 4.83 8.38 16.74
C VAL A 169 4.58 7.14 15.86
N ALA A 170 5.62 6.45 15.39
CA ALA A 170 5.43 5.19 14.67
C ALA A 170 4.72 4.16 15.55
N ASP A 171 5.10 4.02 16.82
CA ASP A 171 4.53 2.99 17.70
C ASP A 171 3.04 3.21 18.02
N ARG A 172 2.56 4.46 18.01
CA ARG A 172 1.15 4.84 18.29
C ARG A 172 0.16 4.56 17.14
N GLY A 173 0.64 4.41 15.91
CA GLY A 173 -0.22 4.17 14.74
C GLY A 173 0.31 3.08 13.82
N LEU A 174 1.50 3.26 13.26
CA LEU A 174 2.12 2.28 12.36
C LEU A 174 2.41 0.95 13.06
N GLY A 175 2.88 0.98 14.30
CA GLY A 175 3.11 -0.22 15.10
C GLY A 175 1.82 -0.98 15.41
N VAL A 176 0.70 -0.26 15.60
CA VAL A 176 -0.63 -0.85 15.78
C VAL A 176 -1.06 -1.50 14.47
N TYR A 177 -0.97 -0.78 13.35
CA TYR A 177 -1.25 -1.31 12.01
C TYR A 177 -0.50 -2.62 11.71
N GLU A 178 0.82 -2.66 11.91
CA GLU A 178 1.62 -3.85 11.61
C GLU A 178 1.21 -5.05 12.46
N ARG A 179 1.01 -4.85 13.77
CA ARG A 179 0.55 -5.91 14.67
C ARG A 179 -0.83 -6.41 14.28
N THR A 180 -1.77 -5.50 14.02
CA THR A 180 -3.14 -5.83 13.62
C THR A 180 -3.17 -6.57 12.30
N ARG A 181 -2.48 -6.07 11.26
CA ARG A 181 -2.36 -6.73 9.96
C ARG A 181 -1.80 -8.15 10.12
N ASP A 182 -0.72 -8.30 10.88
CA ASP A 182 -0.05 -9.59 11.05
C ASP A 182 -0.93 -10.58 11.82
N GLU A 183 -1.60 -10.14 12.88
CA GLU A 183 -2.58 -10.95 13.61
C GLU A 183 -3.73 -11.40 12.70
N LEU A 184 -4.26 -10.50 11.87
CA LEU A 184 -5.33 -10.82 10.93
C LEU A 184 -4.89 -11.85 9.89
N VAL A 185 -3.68 -11.73 9.33
CA VAL A 185 -3.11 -12.71 8.40
C VAL A 185 -3.07 -14.09 9.06
N ASP A 186 -2.54 -14.19 10.29
CA ASP A 186 -2.39 -15.46 10.98
C ASP A 186 -3.76 -16.07 11.35
N ARG A 187 -4.69 -15.25 11.86
CA ARG A 187 -6.04 -15.68 12.21
C ARG A 187 -6.84 -16.16 11.01
N MET A 188 -6.80 -15.42 9.89
CA MET A 188 -7.52 -15.80 8.67
C MET A 188 -6.91 -17.04 7.99
N ALA A 189 -5.59 -17.20 8.02
CA ALA A 189 -4.93 -18.42 7.55
C ALA A 189 -5.34 -19.65 8.38
N GLU A 190 -5.43 -19.51 9.70
CA GLU A 190 -5.90 -20.59 10.56
C GLU A 190 -7.39 -20.91 10.35
N LEU A 191 -8.23 -19.88 10.17
CA LEU A 191 -9.63 -20.06 9.80
C LEU A 191 -9.79 -20.76 8.45
N ALA A 192 -8.97 -20.41 7.47
CA ALA A 192 -8.93 -21.06 6.16
C ALA A 192 -8.62 -22.56 6.28
N LEU A 193 -7.59 -22.92 7.05
CA LEU A 193 -7.24 -24.31 7.34
C LEU A 193 -8.37 -25.07 8.03
N ARG A 194 -9.04 -24.48 9.02
CA ARG A 194 -10.18 -25.11 9.72
C ARG A 194 -11.40 -25.32 8.82
N ARG A 195 -11.67 -24.38 7.92
CA ARG A 195 -12.84 -24.41 7.02
C ARG A 195 -12.60 -25.22 5.75
N GLY A 196 -11.34 -25.50 5.41
CA GLY A 196 -11.00 -26.07 4.10
C GLY A 196 -11.23 -25.08 2.95
N THR A 197 -11.07 -23.78 3.21
CA THR A 197 -11.28 -22.71 2.23
C THR A 197 -9.97 -22.02 1.90
N ASP A 198 -9.81 -21.51 0.68
CA ASP A 198 -8.66 -20.71 0.32
C ASP A 198 -8.65 -19.36 1.06
N PHE A 199 -7.46 -18.77 1.19
CA PHE A 199 -7.29 -17.41 1.73
C PHE A 199 -6.22 -16.66 0.94
N THR A 200 -6.49 -15.40 0.62
CA THR A 200 -5.50 -14.50 0.02
C THR A 200 -5.34 -13.24 0.86
N THR A 201 -4.11 -12.74 0.97
CA THR A 201 -3.85 -11.37 1.42
C THR A 201 -3.41 -10.51 0.24
N LEU A 202 -3.99 -9.31 0.13
CA LEU A 202 -3.79 -8.35 -0.94
C LEU A 202 -3.21 -7.05 -0.38
N SER A 203 -1.99 -6.71 -0.78
CA SER A 203 -1.41 -5.38 -0.51
C SER A 203 -1.81 -4.43 -1.64
N PHE A 204 -2.65 -3.44 -1.35
CA PHE A 204 -3.28 -2.54 -2.31
C PHE A 204 -2.55 -1.20 -2.34
N HIS A 205 -2.09 -0.82 -3.52
CA HIS A 205 -1.22 0.32 -3.77
C HIS A 205 -1.69 1.16 -4.94
N ASP A 206 -1.21 2.41 -4.97
CA ASP A 206 -1.26 3.21 -6.17
C ASP A 206 0.05 3.94 -6.42
N THR A 207 0.34 4.24 -7.68
CA THR A 207 1.50 5.05 -8.06
C THR A 207 1.19 5.80 -9.34
N MET A 208 1.74 7.00 -9.52
CA MET A 208 1.66 7.72 -10.79
C MET A 208 2.76 7.33 -11.77
N ASN A 209 2.43 7.38 -13.05
CA ASN A 209 3.42 7.34 -14.15
C ASN A 209 4.18 8.66 -14.31
N HIS A 210 3.76 9.69 -13.58
CA HIS A 210 4.42 10.98 -13.52
C HIS A 210 5.01 11.24 -12.13
N THR A 211 6.07 12.04 -12.07
CA THR A 211 6.71 12.51 -10.84
C THR A 211 6.56 14.02 -10.70
N THR A 212 6.60 14.46 -9.44
CA THR A 212 6.35 15.84 -9.06
C THR A 212 7.50 16.77 -9.41
N ARG A 213 7.16 17.99 -9.82
CA ARG A 213 8.05 19.14 -9.99
C ARG A 213 8.03 20.03 -8.75
N ARG A 214 8.96 20.98 -8.70
CA ARG A 214 9.14 21.90 -7.56
C ARG A 214 7.92 22.80 -7.32
N ASP A 215 7.15 23.09 -8.35
CA ASP A 215 5.91 23.88 -8.29
C ASP A 215 4.67 23.02 -7.95
N GLY A 216 4.87 21.73 -7.64
CA GLY A 216 3.82 20.79 -7.26
C GLY A 216 3.05 20.17 -8.43
N ALA A 217 3.42 20.50 -9.68
CA ALA A 217 2.87 19.82 -10.85
C ALA A 217 3.42 18.39 -10.94
N VAL A 218 2.56 17.40 -11.13
CA VAL A 218 2.94 15.98 -11.24
C VAL A 218 2.91 15.52 -12.69
N ASN A 219 3.79 16.10 -13.52
CA ASN A 219 3.75 15.96 -14.98
C ASN A 219 5.08 15.54 -15.63
N VAL A 220 6.07 15.12 -14.84
CA VAL A 220 7.32 14.57 -15.39
C VAL A 220 7.15 13.08 -15.59
N LEU A 221 7.01 12.63 -16.83
CA LEU A 221 6.84 11.21 -17.14
C LEU A 221 8.04 10.40 -16.63
N ARG A 222 7.76 9.26 -15.99
CA ARG A 222 8.77 8.29 -15.57
C ARG A 222 9.44 7.62 -16.77
N ALA A 223 10.59 7.00 -16.54
CA ALA A 223 11.24 6.19 -17.55
C ALA A 223 10.34 5.00 -17.94
N GLU A 224 10.41 4.58 -19.20
CA GLU A 224 9.58 3.49 -19.75
C GLU A 224 9.57 2.21 -18.90
N PRO A 225 10.71 1.72 -18.34
CA PRO A 225 10.70 0.53 -17.48
C PRO A 225 9.98 0.70 -16.14
N ASP A 226 9.67 1.93 -15.75
CA ASP A 226 9.01 2.29 -14.49
C ASP A 226 7.52 2.66 -14.69
N LEU A 227 7.01 2.54 -15.91
CA LEU A 227 5.60 2.83 -16.21
C LEU A 227 4.71 1.66 -15.80
N LEU A 228 3.64 1.99 -15.07
CA LEU A 228 2.52 1.09 -14.81
C LEU A 228 1.65 0.93 -16.05
N PRO A 229 0.96 -0.22 -16.18
CA PRO A 229 -0.10 -0.39 -17.16
C PRO A 229 -1.28 0.54 -16.84
N ASP A 230 -2.23 0.62 -17.77
CA ASP A 230 -3.31 1.60 -17.69
C ASP A 230 -4.24 1.44 -16.48
N VAL A 231 -4.34 0.24 -15.90
CA VAL A 231 -5.17 -0.05 -14.72
C VAL A 231 -4.30 -0.52 -13.55
N VAL A 232 -3.72 -1.72 -13.63
CA VAL A 232 -3.06 -2.35 -12.46
C VAL A 232 -1.98 -3.35 -12.85
N ALA A 233 -0.90 -3.37 -12.08
CA ALA A 233 0.09 -4.44 -12.08
C ALA A 233 -0.12 -5.35 -10.86
N LEU A 234 -0.40 -6.63 -11.10
CA LEU A 234 -0.51 -7.63 -10.04
C LEU A 234 0.84 -8.33 -9.83
N SER A 235 1.28 -8.42 -8.58
CA SER A 235 2.63 -8.91 -8.29
C SER A 235 2.63 -10.05 -7.29
N ASN A 236 3.35 -11.12 -7.63
CA ASN A 236 3.57 -12.30 -6.79
C ASN A 236 5.07 -12.64 -6.62
N ARG A 237 5.97 -11.67 -6.87
CA ARG A 237 7.45 -11.84 -6.95
C ARG A 237 7.96 -12.65 -8.15
N GLY A 238 7.08 -13.06 -9.06
CA GLY A 238 7.46 -13.81 -10.25
C GLY A 238 8.02 -12.96 -11.39
N ASP A 239 8.17 -13.59 -12.54
CA ASP A 239 8.39 -12.93 -13.84
C ASP A 239 7.09 -12.40 -14.44
N HIS A 240 7.11 -11.96 -15.70
CA HIS A 240 5.96 -11.41 -16.42
C HIS A 240 4.79 -12.39 -16.61
N GLU A 241 5.01 -13.68 -16.36
CA GLU A 241 3.96 -14.72 -16.38
C GLU A 241 3.57 -15.19 -14.97
N GLY A 242 4.22 -14.63 -13.93
CA GLY A 242 4.04 -15.01 -12.54
C GLY A 242 4.90 -16.18 -12.08
N HIS A 243 5.82 -16.69 -12.91
CA HIS A 243 6.68 -17.83 -12.60
C HIS A 243 7.88 -17.43 -11.71
N PRO A 244 8.46 -18.36 -10.93
CA PRO A 244 9.63 -18.08 -10.11
C PRO A 244 10.81 -17.51 -10.90
N ARG A 245 11.53 -16.57 -10.30
CA ARG A 245 12.73 -15.94 -10.87
C ARG A 245 13.99 -16.46 -10.18
N GLY A 246 14.58 -17.51 -10.73
CA GLY A 246 15.67 -18.23 -10.07
C GLY A 246 15.18 -18.81 -8.73
N ASP A 247 15.96 -18.61 -7.67
CA ASP A 247 15.64 -19.14 -6.34
C ASP A 247 14.66 -18.27 -5.53
N ASN A 248 14.18 -17.16 -6.10
CA ASN A 248 13.23 -16.28 -5.41
C ASN A 248 11.84 -16.93 -5.36
N PRO A 249 11.28 -17.19 -4.15
CA PRO A 249 9.96 -17.80 -4.03
C PRO A 249 8.87 -16.82 -4.47
N VAL A 250 7.90 -17.34 -5.22
CA VAL A 250 6.66 -16.61 -5.51
C VAL A 250 5.74 -16.63 -4.27
N THR A 251 4.96 -15.56 -4.10
CA THR A 251 4.07 -15.38 -2.94
C THR A 251 2.64 -15.85 -3.21
N MET A 252 2.29 -16.10 -4.48
CA MET A 252 1.04 -16.70 -4.93
C MET A 252 1.33 -17.65 -6.09
N ASP A 253 0.58 -18.75 -6.17
CA ASP A 253 0.67 -19.71 -7.29
C ASP A 253 0.55 -19.00 -8.67
N PRO A 254 1.42 -19.30 -9.65
CA PRO A 254 1.41 -18.63 -10.95
C PRO A 254 0.08 -18.75 -11.71
N ALA A 255 -0.61 -19.90 -11.63
CA ALA A 255 -1.90 -20.06 -12.29
C ALA A 255 -2.98 -19.20 -11.62
N ARG A 256 -2.90 -19.02 -10.30
CA ARG A 256 -3.82 -18.15 -9.55
C ARG A 256 -3.62 -16.68 -9.84
N VAL A 257 -2.38 -16.17 -9.86
CA VAL A 257 -2.15 -14.75 -10.17
C VAL A 257 -2.56 -14.43 -11.62
N ARG A 258 -2.35 -15.36 -12.57
CA ARG A 258 -2.88 -15.22 -13.93
C ARG A 258 -4.41 -15.23 -13.98
N ALA A 259 -5.05 -16.11 -13.22
CA ALA A 259 -6.50 -16.13 -13.12
C ALA A 259 -7.04 -14.83 -12.50
N LEU A 260 -6.38 -14.28 -11.49
CA LEU A 260 -6.72 -13.00 -10.87
C LEU A 260 -6.56 -11.83 -11.84
N ALA A 261 -5.49 -11.82 -12.66
CA ALA A 261 -5.32 -10.82 -13.71
C ALA A 261 -6.44 -10.88 -14.76
N GLN A 262 -6.81 -12.08 -15.20
CA GLN A 262 -7.95 -12.24 -16.10
C GLN A 262 -9.27 -11.79 -15.47
N ALA A 263 -9.41 -11.96 -14.16
CA ALA A 263 -10.59 -11.51 -13.44
C ALA A 263 -10.63 -9.97 -13.33
N HIS A 264 -9.48 -9.32 -13.11
CA HIS A 264 -9.37 -7.86 -13.13
C HIS A 264 -9.69 -7.27 -14.52
N ARG A 265 -9.22 -7.88 -15.61
CA ARG A 265 -9.58 -7.45 -16.97
C ARG A 265 -11.10 -7.45 -17.20
N LYS A 266 -11.81 -8.42 -16.63
CA LYS A 266 -13.27 -8.48 -16.70
C LYS A 266 -13.94 -7.48 -15.76
N GLY A 267 -13.48 -7.38 -14.52
CA GLY A 267 -14.10 -6.51 -13.52
C GLY A 267 -13.92 -5.02 -13.82
N PHE A 268 -12.87 -4.64 -14.55
CA PHE A 268 -12.60 -3.26 -14.98
C PHE A 268 -13.00 -2.97 -16.43
N VAL A 269 -13.78 -3.84 -17.08
CA VAL A 269 -14.16 -3.72 -18.50
C VAL A 269 -14.92 -2.43 -18.82
N ASP A 270 -15.68 -1.92 -17.86
CA ASP A 270 -16.44 -0.66 -18.01
C ASP A 270 -15.54 0.59 -18.05
N PHE A 271 -14.26 0.45 -17.66
CA PHE A 271 -13.26 1.51 -17.78
C PHE A 271 -12.40 1.36 -19.02
N THR A 272 -12.02 0.13 -19.37
CA THR A 272 -11.20 -0.16 -20.55
C THR A 272 -11.41 -1.60 -21.01
N ALA A 273 -11.47 -1.80 -22.32
CA ALA A 273 -11.54 -3.13 -22.93
C ALA A 273 -10.14 -3.71 -23.23
N GLU A 274 -9.08 -2.92 -23.04
CA GLU A 274 -7.71 -3.28 -23.40
C GLU A 274 -7.11 -4.29 -22.40
N ALA A 275 -6.68 -5.45 -22.90
CA ALA A 275 -6.22 -6.54 -22.05
C ALA A 275 -4.86 -6.23 -21.38
N GLU A 276 -4.01 -5.47 -22.06
CA GLU A 276 -2.70 -5.01 -21.62
C GLU A 276 -2.77 -3.96 -20.50
N ALA A 277 -3.96 -3.43 -20.20
CA ALA A 277 -4.19 -2.54 -19.07
C ALA A 277 -3.99 -3.23 -17.71
N VAL A 278 -3.96 -4.57 -17.69
CA VAL A 278 -3.64 -5.39 -16.52
C VAL A 278 -2.42 -6.26 -16.81
N GLN A 279 -1.36 -6.08 -16.03
CA GLN A 279 -0.08 -6.78 -16.22
C GLN A 279 0.39 -7.48 -14.95
N LEU A 280 1.42 -8.31 -15.07
CA LEU A 280 2.02 -9.03 -13.95
C LEU A 280 3.47 -8.60 -13.71
N ASN A 281 3.83 -8.42 -12.44
CA ASN A 281 5.21 -8.27 -11.97
C ASN A 281 6.04 -7.22 -12.73
N GLN A 282 5.40 -6.16 -13.23
CA GLN A 282 6.07 -5.04 -13.88
C GLN A 282 5.28 -3.74 -13.66
N PRO A 283 5.96 -2.62 -13.34
CA PRO A 283 7.39 -2.52 -13.06
C PRO A 283 7.74 -3.06 -11.65
N TYR A 284 6.72 -3.28 -10.81
CA TYR A 284 6.89 -3.76 -9.45
C TYR A 284 6.75 -5.28 -9.37
N LEU A 285 7.53 -5.89 -8.49
CA LEU A 285 7.53 -7.32 -8.22
C LEU A 285 6.84 -7.66 -6.89
N GLY A 286 6.28 -6.65 -6.22
CA GLY A 286 5.71 -6.77 -4.88
C GLY A 286 6.54 -6.11 -3.78
N SER A 287 5.97 -6.01 -2.59
CA SER A 287 6.52 -5.31 -1.43
C SER A 287 6.91 -6.27 -0.30
N GLN A 288 7.42 -5.72 0.81
CA GLN A 288 7.77 -6.47 2.01
C GLN A 288 6.56 -7.18 2.64
N GLU A 289 5.35 -6.61 2.55
CA GLU A 289 4.14 -7.25 3.08
C GLU A 289 3.88 -8.61 2.44
N ILE A 290 3.89 -8.69 1.11
CA ILE A 290 3.60 -9.95 0.43
C ILE A 290 4.74 -10.94 0.56
N ILE A 291 6.00 -10.47 0.70
CA ILE A 291 7.15 -11.33 1.02
C ILE A 291 6.95 -11.98 2.40
N THR A 292 6.59 -11.17 3.40
CA THR A 292 6.44 -11.63 4.78
C THR A 292 5.27 -12.60 4.90
N ALA A 293 4.13 -12.28 4.29
CA ALA A 293 2.98 -13.19 4.22
C ALA A 293 3.30 -14.48 3.45
N GLY A 294 4.00 -14.38 2.31
CA GLY A 294 4.43 -15.54 1.54
C GLY A 294 5.34 -16.48 2.34
N ALA A 295 6.27 -15.93 3.13
CA ALA A 295 7.11 -16.72 4.03
C ALA A 295 6.29 -17.41 5.14
N ARG A 296 5.30 -16.72 5.73
CA ARG A 296 4.36 -17.31 6.70
C ARG A 296 3.58 -18.47 6.08
N PHE A 297 3.05 -18.30 4.88
CA PHE A 297 2.28 -19.35 4.19
C PHE A 297 3.16 -20.52 3.76
N ALA A 298 4.41 -20.28 3.34
CA ALA A 298 5.36 -21.34 3.05
C ALA A 298 5.63 -22.23 4.27
N ALA A 299 5.70 -21.65 5.48
CA ALA A 299 5.84 -22.41 6.72
C ALA A 299 4.60 -23.28 7.05
N LEU A 300 3.42 -22.91 6.53
CA LEU A 300 2.18 -23.66 6.71
C LEU A 300 1.93 -24.73 5.62
N ARG A 301 2.85 -24.88 4.65
CA ARG A 301 2.65 -25.71 3.45
C ARG A 301 2.15 -27.13 3.73
N HIS A 302 2.76 -27.84 4.69
CA HIS A 302 2.34 -29.20 5.02
C HIS A 302 0.88 -29.26 5.50
N ARG A 303 0.44 -28.26 6.28
CA ARG A 303 -0.94 -28.18 6.79
C ARG A 303 -1.91 -27.83 5.65
N THR A 304 -1.53 -26.91 4.78
CA THR A 304 -2.36 -26.49 3.64
C THR A 304 -2.53 -27.62 2.62
N GLU A 305 -1.46 -28.39 2.35
CA GLU A 305 -1.52 -29.59 1.49
C GLU A 305 -2.44 -30.66 2.07
N ALA A 306 -2.32 -30.96 3.38
CA ALA A 306 -3.18 -31.92 4.05
C ALA A 306 -4.67 -31.48 4.07
N ALA A 307 -4.93 -30.19 4.21
CA ALA A 307 -6.29 -29.62 4.20
C ALA A 307 -6.84 -29.37 2.79
N GLY A 308 -6.01 -29.47 1.74
CA GLY A 308 -6.39 -29.09 0.38
C GLY A 308 -6.72 -27.60 0.21
N VAL A 309 -6.12 -26.76 1.05
CA VAL A 309 -6.29 -25.29 1.10
C VAL A 309 -5.14 -24.62 0.36
N VAL A 310 -5.42 -23.51 -0.32
CA VAL A 310 -4.37 -22.64 -0.88
C VAL A 310 -4.34 -21.30 -0.17
N LEU A 311 -3.14 -20.91 0.25
CA LEU A 311 -2.84 -19.59 0.80
C LEU A 311 -1.99 -18.82 -0.22
N GLY A 312 -2.29 -17.54 -0.42
CA GLY A 312 -1.54 -16.68 -1.35
C GLY A 312 -1.42 -15.24 -0.88
N ALA A 313 -0.33 -14.58 -1.26
CA ALA A 313 -0.13 -13.16 -1.04
C ALA A 313 0.19 -12.48 -2.38
N VAL A 314 -0.50 -11.38 -2.67
CA VAL A 314 -0.39 -10.64 -3.94
C VAL A 314 -0.40 -9.13 -3.66
N GLN A 315 0.30 -8.36 -4.48
CA GLN A 315 0.21 -6.90 -4.47
C GLN A 315 -0.56 -6.45 -5.71
N ALA A 316 -1.42 -5.46 -5.57
CA ALA A 316 -2.01 -4.72 -6.68
C ALA A 316 -1.47 -3.29 -6.67
N GLU A 317 -0.70 -2.95 -7.70
CA GLU A 317 -0.22 -1.59 -7.90
C GLU A 317 -1.06 -0.92 -8.98
N PHE A 318 -1.99 -0.06 -8.58
CA PHE A 318 -2.85 0.67 -9.52
C PHE A 318 -2.17 1.92 -10.05
N ARG A 319 -2.44 2.25 -11.31
CA ARG A 319 -2.08 3.58 -11.82
C ARG A 319 -2.96 4.62 -11.12
N ARG A 320 -2.36 5.55 -10.37
CA ARG A 320 -3.10 6.57 -9.62
C ARG A 320 -3.89 7.50 -10.53
N GLU A 321 -3.39 7.83 -11.73
CA GLU A 321 -4.15 8.57 -12.74
C GLU A 321 -5.44 7.84 -13.13
N PHE A 322 -5.39 6.51 -13.19
CA PHE A 322 -6.57 5.69 -13.36
C PHE A 322 -7.47 5.70 -12.13
N LEU A 323 -6.97 5.70 -10.89
CA LEU A 323 -7.85 5.79 -9.73
C LEU A 323 -8.53 7.16 -9.60
N LEU A 324 -7.82 8.24 -9.91
CA LEU A 324 -8.32 9.62 -9.79
C LEU A 324 -9.25 10.03 -10.94
N GLY A 325 -9.01 9.50 -12.14
CA GLY A 325 -9.73 9.89 -13.35
C GLY A 325 -9.18 11.15 -13.99
N GLU A 326 -9.64 11.42 -15.22
CA GLU A 326 -9.03 12.42 -16.11
C GLU A 326 -9.04 13.84 -15.51
N ARG A 327 -10.16 14.27 -14.92
CA ARG A 327 -10.30 15.62 -14.38
C ARG A 327 -9.33 15.89 -13.23
N ALA A 328 -9.31 15.00 -12.23
CA ALA A 328 -8.41 15.14 -11.09
C ALA A 328 -6.94 14.98 -11.51
N THR A 329 -6.66 14.07 -12.46
CA THR A 329 -5.32 13.93 -13.03
C THR A 329 -4.88 15.21 -13.73
N ALA A 330 -5.71 15.81 -14.57
CA ALA A 330 -5.38 17.07 -15.24
C ALA A 330 -5.10 18.20 -14.24
N GLU A 331 -5.82 18.25 -13.12
CA GLU A 331 -5.53 19.20 -12.03
C GLU A 331 -4.18 18.92 -11.35
N LEU A 332 -3.78 17.65 -11.19
CA LEU A 332 -2.45 17.29 -10.67
C LEU A 332 -1.31 17.64 -11.63
N MET A 333 -1.57 17.62 -12.94
CA MET A 333 -0.57 17.93 -13.97
C MET A 333 -0.18 19.42 -13.99
N GLU A 334 -0.99 20.28 -13.36
CA GLU A 334 -0.75 21.72 -13.25
C GLU A 334 -0.07 22.10 -11.92
N PRO A 335 0.69 23.21 -11.88
CA PRO A 335 1.27 23.74 -10.65
C PRO A 335 0.23 23.94 -9.55
N GLY A 336 0.56 23.58 -8.31
CA GLY A 336 -0.40 23.62 -7.22
C GLY A 336 0.18 23.17 -5.88
N VAL A 337 -0.55 23.47 -4.80
CA VAL A 337 -0.10 23.20 -3.43
C VAL A 337 -1.10 22.38 -2.60
N ASP A 338 -2.27 22.09 -3.16
CA ASP A 338 -3.35 21.30 -2.53
C ASP A 338 -3.50 19.93 -3.19
N TRP A 339 -4.60 19.21 -3.00
CA TRP A 339 -4.92 17.96 -3.71
C TRP A 339 -6.36 17.97 -4.26
N PRO A 340 -6.65 17.34 -5.42
CA PRO A 340 -7.99 17.31 -5.96
C PRO A 340 -8.97 16.64 -5.00
N THR A 341 -10.20 17.13 -4.96
CA THR A 341 -11.25 16.47 -4.18
C THR A 341 -11.59 15.12 -4.78
N ALA A 342 -11.69 14.11 -3.92
CA ALA A 342 -12.05 12.76 -4.31
C ALA A 342 -13.49 12.70 -4.86
N ASP A 343 -13.65 12.02 -5.99
CA ASP A 343 -14.94 11.78 -6.64
C ASP A 343 -15.59 10.52 -6.04
N GLN A 344 -16.72 10.70 -5.34
CA GLN A 344 -17.40 9.62 -4.63
C GLN A 344 -18.04 8.60 -5.59
N ASP A 345 -18.55 9.04 -6.73
CA ASP A 345 -19.13 8.15 -7.73
C ASP A 345 -18.03 7.28 -8.36
N ARG A 346 -16.87 7.90 -8.61
CA ARG A 346 -15.68 7.15 -9.05
C ARG A 346 -15.22 6.13 -8.03
N ILE A 347 -15.17 6.49 -6.74
CA ILE A 347 -14.81 5.58 -5.65
C ILE A 347 -15.77 4.38 -5.60
N ASP A 348 -17.09 4.60 -5.64
CA ASP A 348 -18.08 3.52 -5.63
C ASP A 348 -17.94 2.62 -6.86
N HIS A 349 -17.72 3.20 -8.04
CA HIS A 349 -17.53 2.44 -9.27
C HIS A 349 -16.26 1.56 -9.21
N LEU A 350 -15.13 2.11 -8.74
CA LEU A 350 -13.87 1.36 -8.57
C LEU A 350 -14.00 0.25 -7.53
N ALA A 351 -14.70 0.50 -6.41
CA ALA A 351 -14.96 -0.51 -5.39
C ALA A 351 -15.81 -1.67 -5.93
N ARG A 352 -16.84 -1.37 -6.74
CA ARG A 352 -17.65 -2.39 -7.42
C ARG A 352 -16.84 -3.18 -8.45
N ALA A 353 -15.95 -2.53 -9.19
CA ALA A 353 -15.05 -3.21 -10.12
C ALA A 353 -14.06 -4.14 -9.41
N CYS A 354 -13.54 -3.73 -8.24
CA CYS A 354 -12.74 -4.61 -7.37
C CYS A 354 -13.56 -5.82 -6.93
N LYS A 355 -14.76 -5.60 -6.39
CA LYS A 355 -15.69 -6.68 -6.02
C LYS A 355 -15.98 -7.63 -7.19
N ALA A 356 -16.30 -7.11 -8.36
CA ALA A 356 -16.59 -7.89 -9.56
C ALA A 356 -15.38 -8.73 -10.01
N SER A 357 -14.17 -8.16 -9.94
CA SER A 357 -12.92 -8.86 -10.22
C SER A 357 -12.72 -10.05 -9.27
N TRP A 358 -12.97 -9.85 -7.99
CA TRP A 358 -12.83 -10.92 -7.00
C TRP A 358 -13.96 -11.93 -7.05
N ASP A 359 -15.17 -11.55 -7.45
CA ASP A 359 -16.27 -12.47 -7.75
C ASP A 359 -15.93 -13.40 -8.91
N GLU A 360 -15.43 -12.84 -10.01
CA GLU A 360 -14.96 -13.60 -11.17
C GLU A 360 -13.80 -14.54 -10.78
N TYR A 361 -12.83 -14.07 -9.98
CA TYR A 361 -11.74 -14.92 -9.50
C TYR A 361 -12.23 -16.09 -8.65
N ARG A 362 -13.11 -15.85 -7.68
CA ARG A 362 -13.71 -16.87 -6.81
C ARG A 362 -14.48 -17.93 -7.62
N SER A 363 -15.16 -17.52 -8.70
CA SER A 363 -15.92 -18.46 -9.54
C SER A 363 -15.06 -19.52 -10.24
N ARG A 364 -13.76 -19.26 -10.42
CA ARG A 364 -12.80 -20.18 -11.06
C ARG A 364 -12.20 -21.20 -10.10
N PHE A 365 -12.28 -20.93 -8.81
CA PHE A 365 -11.79 -21.81 -7.74
C PHE A 365 -12.91 -22.02 -6.70
N PRO A 366 -14.04 -22.63 -7.09
CA PRO A 366 -15.16 -22.80 -6.19
C PRO A 366 -14.74 -23.62 -4.97
N LEU A 367 -15.20 -23.20 -3.79
CA LEU A 367 -14.99 -23.93 -2.55
C LEU A 367 -15.44 -25.37 -2.73
N ARG A 368 -14.58 -26.31 -2.33
CA ARG A 368 -14.97 -27.72 -2.32
C ARG A 368 -16.09 -27.89 -1.29
N PRO A 369 -17.15 -28.66 -1.58
CA PRO A 369 -18.14 -28.99 -0.56
C PRO A 369 -17.43 -29.63 0.64
N SER A 370 -17.70 -29.13 1.85
CA SER A 370 -17.23 -29.75 3.09
C SER A 370 -17.67 -31.22 3.10
N ARG A 371 -16.71 -32.14 3.25
CA ARG A 371 -16.97 -33.58 3.37
C ARG A 371 -17.51 -33.92 4.75
#